data_AF-A0A2M8N4M4-F1
#
_entry.id   AF-A0A2M8N4M4-F1
#
_cell.length_a   1.000
_cell.length_b   1.000
_cell.length_c   1.000
_cell.angle_alpha   90.00
_cell.angle_beta   90.00
_cell.angle_gamma   90.00
#
_symmetry.space_group_name_H-M   'P 1'
#
loop_
_entity.id
_entity.type
_entity.pdbx_description
1 polymer ?
#
loop_
_entity_poly.entity_id
_entity_poly.type
_entity_poly.pdbx_seq_one_letter_code
_entity_poly.pdbx_strand_id
1 'polypeptide(L)'
;AIRAIQQALQRSGLSPHEIDYIHAHGTATRLNDQHEANLIQSLFSATVPVSSTKGATGHTLGASGALGLAFCLMALKHQLLPPCVGLTAAEFPLNFVQEARLTELQ
;
A
#
# COMPACT_ATOMS: atom_id res chain seq x y z
N ALA A 1 3.29 10.00 -10.29
CA ALA A 1 2.69 8.74 -9.81
C ALA A 1 1.91 8.01 -10.91
N ILE A 2 0.82 8.57 -11.46
CA ILE A 2 -0.07 7.89 -12.43
C ILE A 2 0.69 7.22 -13.59
N ARG A 3 1.56 7.95 -14.30
CA ARG A 3 2.35 7.38 -15.42
C ARG A 3 3.22 6.19 -15.00
N ALA A 4 3.80 6.23 -13.80
CA ALA A 4 4.64 5.14 -13.29
C ALA A 4 3.80 3.90 -12.99
N ILE A 5 2.60 4.07 -12.43
CA ILE A 5 1.66 2.96 -12.18
C ILE A 5 1.19 2.34 -13.49
N GLN A 6 0.80 3.16 -14.47
CA GLN A 6 0.40 2.70 -15.80
C GLN A 6 1.52 1.89 -16.47
N GLN A 7 2.76 2.37 -16.39
CA GLN A 7 3.92 1.64 -16.92
C GLN A 7 4.17 0.33 -16.18
N ALA A 8 4.00 0.30 -14.85
CA ALA A 8 4.17 -0.91 -14.07
C ALA A 8 3.12 -1.98 -14.44
N LEU A 9 1.85 -1.59 -14.51
CA LEU A 9 0.74 -2.45 -14.94
C LEU A 9 0.93 -2.96 -16.36
N GLN A 10 1.32 -2.08 -17.30
CA GLN A 10 1.59 -2.47 -18.68
C GLN A 10 2.74 -3.48 -18.76
N ARG A 11 3.79 -3.32 -17.95
CA ARG A 11 4.94 -4.24 -17.93
C ARG A 11 4.63 -5.57 -17.27
N SER A 12 3.75 -5.62 -16.27
CA SER A 12 3.33 -6.86 -15.61
C SER A 12 2.24 -7.60 -16.40
N GLY A 13 1.53 -6.92 -17.30
CA GLY A 13 0.35 -7.48 -17.96
C GLY A 13 -0.88 -7.57 -17.05
N LEU A 14 -0.80 -6.99 -15.85
CA LEU A 14 -1.90 -6.96 -14.89
C LEU A 14 -2.77 -5.72 -15.10
N SER A 15 -4.04 -5.90 -14.86
CA SER A 15 -5.01 -4.82 -14.69
C SER A 15 -5.04 -4.34 -13.23
N PRO A 16 -5.59 -3.15 -12.95
CA PRO A 16 -5.72 -2.66 -11.58
C PRO A 16 -6.60 -3.52 -10.65
N HIS A 17 -7.51 -4.34 -11.19
CA HIS A 17 -8.40 -5.18 -10.39
C HIS A 17 -7.75 -6.51 -9.96
N GLU A 18 -6.61 -6.86 -10.57
CA GLU A 18 -5.78 -8.02 -10.21
C GLU A 18 -4.73 -7.66 -9.14
N ILE A 19 -4.77 -6.44 -8.60
CA ILE A 19 -3.86 -6.03 -7.52
C ILE A 19 -4.49 -6.40 -6.18
N ASP A 20 -3.89 -7.38 -5.52
CA ASP A 20 -4.40 -7.93 -4.26
C ASP A 20 -4.02 -7.09 -3.03
N TYR A 21 -2.98 -6.25 -3.13
CA TYR A 21 -2.46 -5.48 -2.00
C TYR A 21 -1.64 -4.26 -2.45
N ILE A 22 -1.78 -3.17 -1.71
CA ILE A 22 -1.01 -1.94 -1.91
C ILE A 22 -0.23 -1.59 -0.64
N HIS A 23 1.10 -1.54 -0.75
CA HIS A 23 1.94 -0.87 0.24
C HIS A 23 2.14 0.60 -0.17
N ALA A 24 1.52 1.50 0.58
CA ALA A 24 1.46 2.92 0.31
C ALA A 24 2.76 3.65 0.71
N HIS A 25 2.98 4.82 0.11
CA HIS A 25 4.01 5.73 0.55
C HIS A 25 3.76 6.20 1.98
N GLY A 26 2.52 6.60 2.31
CA GLY A 26 2.00 6.84 3.66
C GLY A 26 2.96 7.62 4.54
N THR A 27 3.13 8.91 4.26
CA THR A 27 4.09 9.79 4.96
C THR A 27 3.53 10.42 6.23
N ALA A 28 2.26 10.20 6.53
CA ALA A 28 1.54 10.91 7.58
C ALA A 28 1.52 12.43 7.35
N THR A 29 1.51 12.85 6.09
CA THR A 29 1.35 14.26 5.72
C THR A 29 0.02 14.43 5.01
N ARG A 30 -0.86 15.27 5.57
CA ARG A 30 -2.26 15.37 5.13
C ARG A 30 -2.40 15.55 3.61
N LEU A 31 -1.64 16.48 3.02
CA LEU A 31 -1.73 16.77 1.60
C LEU A 31 -1.26 15.59 0.73
N ASN A 32 -0.11 14.98 1.04
CA ASN A 32 0.39 13.87 0.23
C ASN A 32 -0.49 12.62 0.38
N ASP A 33 -0.91 12.32 1.60
CA ASP A 33 -1.72 11.13 1.87
C ASP A 33 -3.12 11.28 1.25
N GLN A 34 -3.69 12.49 1.21
CA GLN A 34 -4.93 12.77 0.46
C GLN A 34 -4.75 12.54 -1.05
N HIS A 35 -3.64 13.01 -1.63
CA HIS A 35 -3.34 12.78 -3.04
C HIS A 35 -3.12 11.29 -3.35
N GLU A 36 -2.38 10.59 -2.49
CA GLU A 36 -2.16 9.16 -2.60
C GLU A 36 -3.48 8.39 -2.51
N ALA A 37 -4.33 8.70 -1.53
CA ALA A 37 -5.62 8.04 -1.36
C ALA A 37 -6.58 8.27 -2.53
N ASN A 38 -6.63 9.49 -3.09
CA ASN A 38 -7.45 9.79 -4.26
C ASN A 38 -6.95 9.02 -5.49
N LEU A 39 -5.62 8.92 -5.65
CA LEU A 39 -5.02 8.16 -6.72
C LEU A 39 -5.31 6.65 -6.58
N ILE A 40 -5.22 6.09 -5.37
CA ILE A 40 -5.56 4.69 -5.13
C ILE A 40 -7.03 4.42 -5.47
N GLN A 41 -7.95 5.24 -4.96
CA GLN A 41 -9.39 5.09 -5.22
C GLN A 41 -9.76 5.21 -6.70
N SER A 42 -9.05 6.06 -7.46
CA SER A 42 -9.36 6.27 -8.87
C SER A 42 -8.85 5.16 -9.79
N LEU A 43 -7.86 4.38 -9.35
CA LEU A 43 -7.18 3.40 -10.20
C LEU A 43 -7.48 1.95 -9.80
N PHE A 44 -7.59 1.64 -8.52
CA PHE A 44 -7.68 0.27 -8.00
C PHE A 44 -9.05 -0.03 -7.38
N SER A 45 -9.30 -1.31 -7.08
CA SER A 45 -10.53 -1.72 -6.39
C SER A 45 -10.65 -1.04 -5.03
N ALA A 46 -11.85 -0.56 -4.68
CA ALA A 46 -12.12 0.02 -3.35
C ALA A 46 -11.89 -0.97 -2.20
N THR A 47 -11.91 -2.27 -2.48
CA THR A 47 -11.67 -3.34 -1.50
C THR A 47 -10.21 -3.73 -1.36
N VAL A 48 -9.30 -3.22 -2.19
CA VAL A 48 -7.88 -3.58 -2.12
C VAL A 48 -7.30 -3.16 -0.77
N PRO A 49 -6.69 -4.07 0.02
CA PRO A 49 -6.02 -3.68 1.24
C PRO A 49 -4.88 -2.70 1.00
N VAL A 50 -4.78 -1.73 1.90
CA VAL A 50 -3.71 -0.75 1.89
C VAL A 50 -2.99 -0.74 3.24
N SER A 51 -1.67 -0.75 3.24
CA SER A 51 -0.90 -0.48 4.46
C SER A 51 0.33 0.39 4.21
N SER A 52 0.91 0.95 5.27
CA SER A 52 2.24 1.57 5.26
C SER A 52 3.00 1.17 6.52
N THR A 53 4.26 0.78 6.36
CA THR A 53 5.11 0.34 7.47
C THR A 53 5.90 1.46 8.12
N LYS A 54 5.78 2.70 7.61
CA LYS A 54 6.49 3.87 8.18
C LYS A 54 6.03 4.20 9.60
N GLY A 55 4.81 3.82 9.99
CA GLY A 55 4.36 3.92 11.38
C GLY A 55 5.20 3.08 12.36
N ALA A 56 5.76 1.97 11.89
CA ALA A 56 6.64 1.11 12.69
C ALA A 56 8.13 1.45 12.52
N THR A 57 8.55 1.75 11.28
CA THR A 57 9.98 1.91 10.94
C THR A 57 10.47 3.35 10.90
N GLY A 58 9.56 4.33 10.97
CA GLY A 58 9.84 5.70 10.57
C GLY A 58 10.06 5.86 9.07
N HIS A 59 10.33 7.10 8.64
CA HIS A 59 10.63 7.42 7.25
C HIS A 59 12.13 7.25 6.97
N THR A 60 12.53 6.08 6.47
CA THR A 60 13.94 5.67 6.29
C THR A 60 14.61 6.30 5.06
N LEU A 61 14.11 7.45 4.58
CA LEU A 61 14.62 8.21 3.44
C LEU A 61 14.87 7.30 2.23
N GLY A 62 16.09 7.28 1.68
CA GLY A 62 16.45 6.48 0.51
C GLY A 62 16.21 4.97 0.65
N ALA A 63 16.15 4.44 1.87
CA ALA A 63 15.85 3.02 2.11
C ALA A 63 14.35 2.68 2.06
N SER A 64 13.47 3.68 2.01
CA SER A 64 12.01 3.47 2.10
C SER A 64 11.47 2.53 1.02
N GLY A 65 12.00 2.63 -0.20
CA GLY A 65 11.58 1.77 -1.31
C GLY A 65 11.99 0.31 -1.10
N ALA A 66 13.23 0.07 -0.65
CA ALA A 66 13.73 -1.28 -0.39
C ALA A 66 12.99 -1.95 0.77
N LEU A 67 12.68 -1.21 1.84
CA LEU A 67 11.87 -1.74 2.94
C LEU A 67 10.44 -2.05 2.48
N GLY A 68 9.79 -1.16 1.73
CA GLY A 68 8.46 -1.42 1.17
C GLY A 68 8.42 -2.70 0.34
N LEU A 69 9.40 -2.88 -0.55
CA LEU A 69 9.55 -4.11 -1.35
C LEU A 69 9.74 -5.35 -0.45
N ALA A 70 10.62 -5.27 0.55
CA ALA A 70 10.85 -6.37 1.48
C ALA A 70 9.57 -6.76 2.23
N PHE A 71 8.78 -5.78 2.70
CA PHE A 71 7.50 -6.05 3.36
C PHE A 71 6.47 -6.67 2.41
N CYS A 72 6.39 -6.23 1.15
CA CYS A 72 5.52 -6.88 0.16
C CYS A 72 5.93 -8.33 -0.09
N LEU A 73 7.23 -8.61 -0.24
CA LEU A 73 7.74 -9.98 -0.41
C LEU A 73 7.45 -10.85 0.81
N MET A 74 7.57 -10.29 2.02
CA MET A 74 7.20 -11.00 3.25
C MET A 74 5.70 -11.23 3.33
N ALA A 75 4.87 -10.29 2.88
CA ALA A 75 3.42 -10.47 2.82
C ALA A 75 3.03 -11.62 1.87
N LEU A 76 3.66 -11.71 0.69
CA LEU A 76 3.49 -12.82 -0.26
C LEU A 76 3.96 -14.15 0.35
N LYS A 77 5.15 -14.16 0.97
CA LYS A 77 5.74 -15.37 1.56
C LYS A 77 4.90 -15.92 2.72
N HIS A 78 4.40 -15.05 3.58
CA HIS A 78 3.71 -15.42 4.81
C HIS A 78 2.19 -15.33 4.70
N GLN A 79 1.65 -14.89 3.56
CA GLN A 79 0.22 -14.75 3.32
C GLN A 79 -0.44 -13.88 4.41
N LEU A 80 0.29 -12.84 4.82
CA LEU A 80 -0.03 -12.00 5.98
C LEU A 80 0.28 -10.53 5.67
N LEU A 81 -0.75 -9.69 5.71
CA LEU A 81 -0.62 -8.25 5.50
C LEU A 81 -0.15 -7.54 6.77
N PRO A 82 0.88 -6.67 6.69
CA PRO A 82 1.31 -5.89 7.85
C PRO A 82 0.30 -4.77 8.15
N PRO A 83 0.07 -4.44 9.42
CA PRO A 83 -0.81 -3.34 9.81
C PRO A 83 -0.14 -1.97 9.67
N CYS A 84 -0.97 -0.93 9.51
CA CYS A 84 -0.60 0.47 9.70
C CYS A 84 -0.40 0.75 11.19
N VAL A 85 0.79 0.49 11.72
CA VAL A 85 1.12 0.77 13.13
C VAL A 85 0.88 2.25 13.47
N GLY A 86 0.09 2.51 14.51
CA GLY A 86 -0.26 3.85 14.98
C GLY A 86 -1.49 4.48 14.30
N LEU A 87 -2.09 3.83 13.29
CA LEU A 87 -3.34 4.30 12.69
C LEU A 87 -4.53 3.97 13.59
N THR A 88 -5.09 4.99 14.24
CA THR A 88 -6.25 4.84 15.14
C THR A 88 -7.59 5.18 14.47
N ALA A 89 -7.57 6.09 13.49
CA ALA A 89 -8.73 6.48 12.72
C ALA A 89 -8.33 6.73 11.26
N ALA A 90 -9.08 6.14 10.32
CA ALA A 90 -8.86 6.36 8.90
C ALA A 90 -9.50 7.70 8.46
N GLU A 91 -8.68 8.65 8.00
CA GLU A 91 -9.15 9.92 7.42
C GLU A 91 -9.64 9.74 5.97
N PHE A 92 -9.19 8.67 5.29
CA PHE A 92 -9.48 8.42 3.88
C PHE A 92 -10.24 7.09 3.71
N PRO A 93 -11.14 6.99 2.71
CA PRO A 93 -11.96 5.81 2.47
C PRO A 93 -11.17 4.73 1.71
N LEU A 94 -10.10 4.22 2.32
CA LEU A 94 -9.35 3.07 1.84
C LEU A 94 -9.56 1.89 2.78
N ASN A 95 -9.42 0.66 2.27
CA ASN A 95 -9.41 -0.55 3.09
C ASN A 95 -8.06 -0.69 3.82
N PHE A 96 -7.81 0.16 4.82
CA PHE A 96 -6.58 0.12 5.60
C PHE A 96 -6.47 -1.16 6.43
N VAL A 97 -5.29 -1.78 6.42
CA VAL A 97 -4.97 -2.91 7.29
C VAL A 97 -4.63 -2.34 8.68
N GLN A 98 -5.56 -2.42 9.63
CA GLN A 98 -5.36 -1.94 11.01
C GLN A 98 -4.74 -3.00 11.94
N GLU A 99 -5.01 -4.27 11.65
CA GLU A 99 -4.46 -5.43 12.35
C GLU A 99 -3.84 -6.38 11.33
N ALA A 100 -2.84 -7.16 11.76
CA ALA A 100 -2.22 -8.14 10.87
C ALA A 100 -3.28 -9.12 10.34
N ARG A 101 -3.36 -9.24 9.02
CA ARG A 101 -4.48 -9.93 8.36
C ARG A 101 -3.99 -11.03 7.44
N LEU A 102 -4.43 -12.27 7.70
CA LEU A 102 -4.21 -13.38 6.78
C LEU A 102 -5.00 -13.14 5.48
N THR A 103 -4.40 -13.52 4.36
CA THR A 103 -4.96 -13.32 3.03
C THR A 103 -4.38 -14.35 2.07
N GLU A 104 -5.00 -14.53 0.90
CA GLU A 104 -4.43 -15.30 -0.20
C GLU A 104 -3.98 -14.31 -1.28
N LEU A 105 -2.71 -13.90 -1.26
CA LEU A 105 -2.08 -13.11 -2.32
C LEU A 105 -1.57 -14.05 -3.42
N GLN A 106 -1.81 -13.65 -4.67
CA GLN A 106 -1.32 -14.37 -5.85
C GLN A 106 -0.02 -13.79 -6.42
#